data_AF-A0A2S8UBB7-F1
#
_entry.id   AF-A0A2S8UBB7-F1
#
_cell.length_a   1.000
_cell.length_b   1.000
_cell.length_c   1.000
_cell.angle_alpha   90.00
_cell.angle_beta   90.00
_cell.angle_gamma   90.00
#
_symmetry.space_group_name_H-M   'P 1'
#
loop_
_entity.id
_entity.type
_entity.pdbx_description
1 polymer ?
#
loop_
_entity_poly.entity_id
_entity_poly.type
_entity_poly.pdbx_seq_one_letter_code
_entity_poly.pdbx_strand_id
1 'polypeptide(L)'
;MSPQKYFPDDYVLIPASEPYSQNTFYKISMGQQKINDRFYDVVKIEMIFNKELGRGGKINPAFPCDSDDLKMVLKELLKFL
;
A
#
# COMPACT_ATOMS: atom_id res chain seq x y z
N MET A 1 -26.59 -6.05 12.55
CA MET A 1 -25.96 -4.96 11.78
C MET A 1 -24.60 -5.46 11.33
N SER A 2 -24.39 -5.66 10.04
CA SER A 2 -23.16 -6.26 9.53
C SER A 2 -22.00 -5.25 9.59
N PRO A 3 -20.89 -5.53 10.29
CA PRO A 3 -19.66 -4.78 10.08
C PRO A 3 -19.02 -5.37 8.81
N GLN A 4 -19.47 -4.90 7.64
CA GLN A 4 -19.15 -5.48 6.33
C GLN A 4 -17.92 -4.78 5.72
N LYS A 5 -16.88 -5.59 5.51
CA LYS A 5 -15.52 -5.35 4.97
C LYS A 5 -14.55 -4.54 5.85
N TYR A 6 -13.44 -5.19 6.17
CA TYR A 6 -12.24 -4.57 6.75
C TYR A 6 -11.06 -4.84 5.84
N PHE A 7 -10.86 -3.92 4.91
CA PHE A 7 -9.64 -3.67 4.14
C PHE A 7 -9.10 -4.81 3.23
N PRO A 8 -8.69 -4.52 1.98
CA PRO A 8 -8.96 -3.30 1.22
C PRO A 8 -10.34 -3.36 0.54
N ASP A 9 -11.01 -2.21 0.45
CA ASP A 9 -12.20 -2.05 -0.41
C ASP A 9 -11.78 -1.85 -1.87
N ASP A 10 -10.69 -1.12 -2.07
CA ASP A 10 -10.04 -0.92 -3.37
C ASP A 10 -8.51 -0.82 -3.20
N TYR A 11 -7.77 -1.09 -4.27
CA TYR A 11 -6.33 -0.91 -4.30
C TYR A 11 -5.80 -0.64 -5.71
N VAL A 12 -4.67 0.07 -5.78
CA VAL A 12 -3.86 0.24 -7.00
C VAL A 12 -2.46 -0.30 -6.79
N LEU A 13 -1.88 -0.88 -7.84
CA LEU A 13 -0.48 -1.33 -7.87
C LEU A 13 0.34 -0.40 -8.76
N ILE A 14 1.45 0.08 -8.22
CA ILE A 14 2.41 0.92 -8.93
C ILE A 14 3.72 0.13 -9.02
N PRO A 15 4.23 -0.16 -10.22
CA PRO A 15 5.52 -0.83 -10.37
C PRO A 15 6.62 -0.03 -9.67
N ALA A 16 7.45 -0.68 -8.87
CA ALA A 16 8.62 -0.04 -8.29
C ALA A 16 9.74 0.09 -9.33
N SER A 17 10.47 1.21 -9.29
CA SER A 17 11.62 1.44 -10.17
C SER A 17 12.86 0.66 -9.72
N GLU A 18 13.91 0.68 -10.55
CA GLU A 18 15.23 0.12 -10.17
C GLU A 18 15.70 0.70 -8.81
N PRO A 19 16.31 -0.10 -7.92
CA PRO A 19 16.91 -1.43 -8.15
C PRO A 19 15.96 -2.61 -7.89
N TYR A 20 14.66 -2.35 -7.74
CA TYR A 20 13.71 -3.41 -7.45
C TYR A 20 13.42 -4.24 -8.71
N SER A 21 13.22 -5.55 -8.53
CA SER A 21 12.84 -6.43 -9.63
C SER A 21 11.50 -6.03 -10.23
N GLN A 22 11.25 -6.33 -11.50
CA GLN A 22 9.99 -6.04 -12.21
C GLN A 22 8.72 -6.61 -11.55
N ASN A 23 8.87 -7.56 -10.62
CA ASN A 23 7.77 -8.12 -9.82
C ASN A 23 7.57 -7.41 -8.48
N THR A 24 8.04 -6.16 -8.37
CA THR A 24 7.95 -5.35 -7.16
C THR A 24 6.96 -4.20 -7.38
N PHE A 25 6.03 -4.02 -6.44
CA PHE A 25 4.98 -3.02 -6.55
C PHE A 25 4.76 -2.30 -5.23
N TYR A 26 4.43 -1.01 -5.30
CA TYR A 26 3.75 -0.30 -4.22
C TYR A 26 2.25 -0.55 -4.36
N LYS A 27 1.64 -1.16 -3.35
CA LYS A 27 0.20 -1.32 -3.23
C LYS A 27 -0.36 -0.20 -2.37
N ILE A 28 -1.15 0.67 -2.96
CA ILE A 28 -1.93 1.67 -2.24
C ILE A 28 -3.34 1.09 -2.07
N SER A 29 -3.78 0.97 -0.84
CA SER A 29 -5.05 0.32 -0.48
C SER A 29 -5.89 1.25 0.38
N MET A 30 -7.19 1.34 0.07
CA MET A 30 -8.15 2.13 0.83
C MET A 30 -9.20 1.23 1.47
N GLY A 31 -9.62 1.57 2.68
CA GLY A 31 -10.76 0.93 3.34
C GLY A 31 -10.76 1.20 4.84
N GLN A 32 -11.55 0.42 5.57
CA GLN A 32 -11.69 0.60 7.01
C GLN A 32 -10.76 -0.31 7.82
N GLN A 33 -10.04 0.27 8.78
CA GLN A 33 -9.29 -0.47 9.78
C GLN A 33 -9.91 -0.29 11.17
N LYS A 34 -10.12 -1.41 11.87
CA LYS A 34 -10.47 -1.40 13.29
C LYS A 34 -9.25 -1.01 14.12
N ILE A 35 -9.36 0.07 14.87
CA ILE A 35 -8.38 0.45 15.90
C ILE A 35 -9.17 0.53 17.21
N ASN A 36 -8.84 -0.36 18.15
CA ASN A 36 -9.66 -0.64 19.34
C ASN A 36 -11.10 -1.05 18.95
N ASP A 37 -12.10 -0.29 19.38
CA ASP A 37 -13.52 -0.52 19.10
C ASP A 37 -14.14 0.46 18.10
N ARG A 38 -13.31 1.16 17.33
CA ARG A 38 -13.74 2.10 16.31
C ARG A 38 -13.14 1.75 14.96
N PHE A 39 -13.90 2.05 13.91
CA PHE A 39 -13.46 1.91 12.53
C PHE A 39 -13.03 3.28 12.02
N TYR A 40 -11.89 3.28 11.34
CA TYR A 40 -11.31 4.46 10.74
C TYR A 40 -11.07 4.18 9.27
N ASP A 41 -11.47 5.10 8.42
CA ASP A 41 -11.05 5.09 7.02
C ASP A 41 -9.54 5.34 7.00
N VAL A 42 -8.81 4.41 6.39
CA VAL A 42 -7.35 4.48 6.30
C VAL A 42 -6.90 4.20 4.88
N VAL A 43 -5.81 4.84 4.51
CA VAL A 43 -5.02 4.44 3.34
C VAL A 43 -3.75 3.77 3.84
N LYS A 44 -3.42 2.61 3.28
CA LYS A 44 -2.13 1.97 3.51
C LYS A 44 -1.34 1.89 2.24
N ILE A 45 -0.03 2.03 2.41
CA ILE A 45 0.96 1.87 1.35
C ILE A 45 1.87 0.74 1.80
N GLU A 46 1.87 -0.34 1.03
CA GLU A 46 2.61 -1.56 1.32
C GLU A 46 3.44 -1.94 0.09
N MET A 47 4.61 -2.56 0.27
CA MET A 47 5.35 -3.12 -0.87
C MET A 47 4.99 -4.59 -1.06
N ILE A 48 4.85 -4.99 -2.32
CA ILE A 48 4.71 -6.37 -2.76
C ILE A 48 5.97 -6.76 -3.50
N PHE A 49 6.57 -7.89 -3.14
CA PHE A 49 7.71 -8.50 -3.80
C PHE A 49 7.30 -9.90 -4.27
N ASN A 50 7.42 -10.21 -5.57
CA ASN A 50 7.08 -11.53 -6.10
C ASN A 50 5.67 -12.02 -5.68
N LYS A 51 4.68 -11.13 -5.71
CA LYS A 51 3.28 -11.36 -5.29
C LYS A 51 3.09 -11.58 -3.78
N GLU A 52 4.14 -11.45 -2.97
CA GLU A 52 4.06 -11.51 -1.51
C GLU A 52 4.19 -10.12 -0.90
N LEU A 53 3.39 -9.83 0.13
CA LEU A 53 3.55 -8.60 0.91
C LEU A 53 4.91 -8.63 1.60
N GLY A 54 5.67 -7.54 1.50
CA GLY A 54 6.91 -7.35 2.25
C GLY A 54 6.61 -7.39 3.76
N ARG A 55 6.90 -8.53 4.40
CA ARG A 55 6.83 -8.66 5.86
C ARG A 55 8.21 -8.34 6.42
N GLY A 56 8.29 -7.37 7.33
CA GLY A 56 9.55 -6.94 7.94
C GLY A 56 10.38 -8.14 8.44
N GLY A 57 11.67 -8.14 8.11
CA GLY A 57 12.64 -9.16 8.53
C GLY A 57 13.33 -9.94 7.40
N LYS A 58 12.77 -10.02 6.18
CA LYS A 58 13.45 -10.63 5.01
C LYS A 58 13.65 -9.66 3.84
N ILE A 59 12.67 -8.79 3.63
CA ILE A 59 12.75 -7.65 2.71
C ILE A 59 12.19 -6.49 3.52
N ASN A 60 12.97 -5.43 3.72
CA ASN A 60 12.47 -4.25 4.41
C ASN A 60 11.60 -3.48 3.41
N PRO A 61 10.25 -3.48 3.54
CA PRO A 61 9.42 -2.62 2.72
C PRO A 61 9.82 -1.18 3.05
N ALA A 62 10.42 -0.50 2.08
CA ALA A 62 10.77 0.90 2.22
C ALA A 62 9.69 1.73 1.52
N PHE A 63 9.10 2.67 2.24
CA PHE A 63 8.38 3.75 1.58
C PHE A 63 9.37 4.43 0.62
N PRO A 64 8.97 4.75 -0.64
CA PRO A 64 9.89 5.32 -1.61
C PRO A 64 10.18 6.76 -1.20
N CYS A 65 11.16 6.97 -0.34
CA CYS A 65 11.69 8.29 -0.06
C CYS A 65 12.72 8.65 -1.13
N ASP A 66 12.74 9.92 -1.55
CA ASP A 66 13.77 10.48 -2.43
C ASP A 66 13.93 9.80 -3.81
N SER A 67 12.88 9.14 -4.31
CA SER A 67 12.84 8.56 -5.66
C SER A 67 11.63 9.05 -6.47
N ASP A 68 11.65 8.84 -7.78
CA ASP A 68 10.48 9.13 -8.63
C ASP A 68 9.26 8.25 -8.29
N ASP A 69 9.48 7.10 -7.65
CA ASP A 69 8.41 6.27 -7.12
C ASP A 69 7.58 7.03 -6.07
N LEU A 70 8.19 7.94 -5.30
CA LEU A 70 7.45 8.81 -4.38
C LEU A 70 6.40 9.63 -5.12
N LYS A 71 6.79 10.25 -6.24
CA LYS A 71 5.89 11.10 -7.03
C LYS A 71 4.76 10.28 -7.62
N MET A 72 5.05 9.06 -8.09
CA MET A 72 4.03 8.16 -8.62
C MET A 72 3.06 7.70 -7.53
N VAL A 73 3.59 7.28 -6.37
CA VAL A 73 2.78 6.87 -5.21
C VAL A 73 1.90 8.02 -4.72
N LEU A 74 2.45 9.22 -4.54
CA LEU A 74 1.67 10.38 -4.10
C LEU A 74 0.62 10.80 -5.14
N LYS A 75 0.95 10.76 -6.43
CA LYS A 75 0.01 11.10 -7.50
C LYS A 75 -1.20 10.17 -7.50
N GLU A 76 -1.00 8.86 -7.30
CA GLU A 76 -2.11 7.91 -7.20
C GLU A 76 -2.85 8.02 -5.86
N LEU A 77 -2.13 8.24 -4.76
CA LEU A 77 -2.72 8.47 -3.43
C LEU A 77 -3.72 9.63 -3.44
N LEU A 78 -3.37 10.74 -4.11
CA LEU A 78 -4.25 11.92 -4.23
C LEU A 78 -5.56 11.65 -4.97
N LYS A 79 -5.71 10.51 -5.66
CA LYS A 79 -6.99 10.12 -6.28
C LYS A 79 -7.94 9.46 -5.29
N PHE A 80 -7.43 9.01 -4.13
CA PHE A 80 -8.20 8.37 -3.07
C PHE A 80 -8.61 9.35 -1.95
N LEU A 81 -8.15 10.60 -2.00
CA LEU A 81 -8.41 11.68 -1.03
C LEU A 81 -9.28 12.76 -1.67
#